data_AF-A0A562GJ52-F1
#
_entry.id   AF-A0A562GJ52-F1
#
_cell.length_a   1.000
_cell.length_b   1.000
_cell.length_c   1.000
_cell.angle_alpha   90.00
_cell.angle_beta   90.00
_cell.angle_gamma   90.00
#
_symmetry.space_group_name_H-M   'P 1'
#
loop_
_entity.id
_entity.type
_entity.pdbx_description
1 polymer ?
#
loop_
_entity_poly.entity_id
_entity_poly.type
_entity_poly.pdbx_seq_one_letter_code
_entity_poly.pdbx_strand_id
1 'polypeptide(L)'
;MEDIKAFKEGEEMGLLDFIILFEAFKKSMDSLPGDTAIQLAKAILSLDNVNVHQGINEYFRKYPITVKSIDEMQDNELEVLGLNRQYLKYNFIDEWAHEQVMSNSSFSTERYQYMFPQKQGSPPLYNTYVYATLEQGIFRAICPKSGHVLETSISFPVYLEELGTHFIFYRVEGREDFYIATAGYANLKSFLYLPKHNVVIVSPLYFQLGYPTKYVISAISQLYRKFLIFTEKTISFLQKPARNLALLYGMQTNLGHFFLNEYSGFYRIIMTGLYKKVQNIVIYKNNKIPLYQLFPEFNKAACYSCDNADELFETCMTHGLFSLYPCVSHLSADAAFHIQQAAKSYCSGSQKRLLADCVADPLIFINLRKHNKAWLEQVDGIINLARALKQNYPNVGIFLDGLSDCQEDAELINHALHKDIVVYNGVNISLLDTICWACRTDAYLCVIGSGLVLLTCIANKPGIVHSEHNHMWQVRAGGFWSGLRNDIFAPIVVSEDEVVVLKEEGAPTTSYEKYSMDWHSLYNRLIKILYPSSWIK
;
A
#
# COMPACT_ATOMS: atom_id res chain seq x y z
N MET A 1 -31.69 11.06 -17.14
CA MET A 1 -32.63 9.92 -17.05
C MET A 1 -33.39 9.75 -18.37
N GLU A 2 -32.73 10.00 -19.51
CA GLU A 2 -33.34 9.87 -20.86
C GLU A 2 -32.42 9.15 -21.88
N ASP A 3 -31.31 8.55 -21.45
CA ASP A 3 -30.38 7.80 -22.34
C ASP A 3 -30.54 6.27 -22.27
N ILE A 4 -31.65 5.76 -21.73
CA ILE A 4 -31.95 4.32 -21.68
C ILE A 4 -33.16 4.04 -22.56
N LYS A 5 -33.04 4.24 -23.87
CA LYS A 5 -34.08 3.84 -24.82
C LYS A 5 -33.54 3.56 -26.22
N ALA A 6 -32.57 2.64 -26.28
CA ALA A 6 -32.29 1.80 -27.45
C ALA A 6 -31.26 0.70 -27.09
N PHE A 7 -31.50 -0.09 -26.04
CA PHE A 7 -30.83 -1.38 -25.93
C PHE A 7 -31.51 -2.32 -26.94
N LYS A 8 -30.76 -2.78 -27.93
CA LYS A 8 -31.25 -3.63 -29.01
C LYS A 8 -31.58 -5.01 -28.45
N GLU A 9 -32.70 -5.60 -28.85
CA GLU A 9 -33.18 -6.94 -28.43
C GLU A 9 -32.12 -8.07 -28.56
N GLY A 10 -31.08 -7.89 -29.38
CA GLY A 10 -29.94 -8.81 -29.50
C GLY A 10 -28.89 -8.73 -28.37
N GLU A 11 -28.74 -7.58 -27.70
CA GLU A 11 -27.80 -7.41 -26.57
C GLU A 11 -28.37 -8.01 -25.27
N GLU A 12 -29.69 -7.96 -25.08
CA GLU A 12 -30.34 -8.55 -23.89
C GLU A 12 -30.26 -10.08 -23.87
N MET A 13 -30.38 -10.74 -25.03
CA MET A 13 -30.21 -12.20 -25.11
C MET A 13 -28.78 -12.63 -24.75
N GLY A 14 -27.76 -11.91 -25.26
CA GLY A 14 -26.36 -12.23 -24.95
C GLY A 14 -26.04 -12.11 -23.46
N LEU A 15 -26.59 -11.11 -22.77
CA LEU A 15 -26.35 -10.91 -21.34
C LEU A 15 -27.04 -11.98 -20.48
N LEU A 16 -28.25 -12.40 -20.83
CA LEU A 16 -28.95 -13.46 -20.11
C LEU A 16 -28.21 -14.79 -20.23
N ASP A 17 -27.75 -15.14 -21.43
CA ASP A 17 -26.94 -16.34 -21.69
C ASP A 17 -25.63 -16.30 -20.90
N PHE A 18 -24.95 -15.14 -20.87
CA PHE A 18 -23.77 -14.94 -20.05
C PHE A 18 -24.05 -15.24 -18.58
N ILE A 19 -25.13 -14.67 -18.00
CA ILE A 19 -25.47 -14.85 -16.58
C ILE A 19 -25.71 -16.32 -16.24
N ILE A 20 -26.43 -17.06 -17.10
CA ILE A 20 -26.72 -18.49 -16.90
C ILE A 20 -25.44 -19.31 -16.95
N LEU A 21 -24.62 -19.11 -17.99
CA LEU A 21 -23.36 -19.83 -18.15
C LEU A 21 -22.37 -19.49 -17.02
N PHE A 22 -22.29 -18.23 -16.63
CA PHE A 22 -21.41 -17.77 -15.56
C PHE A 22 -21.84 -18.32 -14.19
N GLU A 23 -23.15 -18.44 -13.92
CA GLU A 23 -23.63 -19.11 -12.71
C GLU A 23 -23.16 -20.57 -12.64
N ALA A 24 -23.28 -21.30 -13.76
CA ALA A 24 -22.80 -22.68 -13.85
C ALA A 24 -21.26 -22.76 -13.72
N PHE A 25 -20.54 -21.85 -14.36
CA PHE A 25 -19.09 -21.74 -14.28
C PHE A 25 -18.64 -21.50 -12.84
N LYS A 26 -19.22 -20.50 -12.15
CA LYS A 26 -18.94 -20.19 -10.75
C LYS A 26 -19.17 -21.40 -9.85
N LYS A 27 -20.32 -22.08 -9.98
CA LYS A 27 -20.61 -23.31 -9.21
C LYS A 27 -19.56 -24.40 -9.46
N SER A 28 -19.12 -24.57 -10.71
CA SER A 28 -18.07 -25.53 -11.05
C SER A 28 -16.71 -25.15 -10.46
N MET A 29 -16.33 -23.86 -10.52
CA MET A 29 -15.08 -23.35 -9.96
C MET A 29 -15.02 -23.41 -8.42
N ASP A 30 -16.15 -23.12 -7.77
CA ASP A 30 -16.30 -23.19 -6.31
C ASP A 30 -16.31 -24.65 -5.80
N SER A 31 -16.62 -25.61 -6.67
CA SER A 31 -16.51 -27.04 -6.41
C SER A 31 -15.11 -27.59 -6.75
N LEU A 32 -14.96 -28.91 -6.88
CA LEU A 32 -13.72 -29.54 -7.38
C LEU A 32 -13.61 -29.25 -8.88
N PRO A 33 -12.78 -28.28 -9.32
CA PRO A 33 -12.87 -27.78 -10.68
C PRO A 33 -12.15 -28.72 -11.67
N GLY A 34 -12.69 -28.82 -12.89
CA GLY A 34 -12.21 -29.73 -13.93
C GLY A 34 -12.72 -29.35 -15.33
N ASP A 35 -12.83 -30.32 -16.23
CA ASP A 35 -13.14 -30.08 -17.65
C ASP A 35 -14.45 -29.32 -17.88
N THR A 36 -15.46 -29.51 -17.02
CA THR A 36 -16.72 -28.76 -17.09
C THR A 36 -16.50 -27.25 -16.96
N ALA A 37 -15.65 -26.81 -16.03
CA ALA A 37 -15.35 -25.39 -15.88
C ALA A 37 -14.62 -24.84 -17.12
N ILE A 38 -13.71 -25.62 -17.72
CA ILE A 38 -12.99 -25.23 -18.95
C ILE A 38 -13.96 -25.06 -20.11
N GLN A 39 -14.89 -26.00 -20.30
CA GLN A 39 -15.89 -25.93 -21.36
C GLN A 39 -16.84 -24.73 -21.18
N LEU A 40 -17.30 -24.49 -19.95
CA LEU A 40 -18.13 -23.33 -19.63
C LEU A 40 -17.39 -22.01 -19.86
N ALA A 41 -16.11 -21.94 -19.46
CA ALA A 41 -15.30 -20.76 -19.71
C ALA A 41 -15.13 -20.47 -21.21
N LYS A 42 -14.85 -21.50 -22.02
CA LYS A 42 -14.76 -21.37 -23.49
C LYS A 42 -16.08 -20.88 -24.09
N ALA A 43 -17.21 -21.42 -23.64
CA ALA A 43 -18.53 -20.99 -24.09
C ALA A 43 -18.80 -19.51 -23.75
N ILE A 44 -18.52 -19.10 -22.51
CA ILE A 44 -18.69 -17.71 -22.07
C ILE A 44 -17.79 -16.77 -22.88
N LEU A 45 -16.53 -17.13 -23.08
CA LEU A 45 -15.55 -16.30 -23.80
C LEU A 45 -15.80 -16.24 -25.32
N SER A 46 -16.63 -17.15 -25.87
CA SER A 46 -17.08 -17.10 -27.28
C SER A 46 -18.30 -16.20 -27.52
N LEU A 47 -18.86 -15.56 -26.48
CA LEU A 47 -19.96 -14.63 -26.62
C LEU A 47 -19.44 -13.27 -27.15
N ASP A 48 -19.44 -13.08 -28.46
CA ASP A 48 -18.89 -11.88 -29.13
C ASP A 48 -19.54 -10.54 -28.68
N ASN A 49 -20.77 -10.58 -28.16
CA ASN A 49 -21.56 -9.39 -27.84
C ASN A 49 -21.52 -8.97 -26.37
N VAL A 50 -20.77 -9.67 -25.49
CA VAL A 50 -20.76 -9.37 -24.05
C VAL A 50 -19.35 -9.09 -23.56
N ASN A 51 -19.12 -7.86 -23.08
CA ASN A 51 -17.92 -7.55 -22.33
C ASN A 51 -17.91 -8.37 -21.03
N VAL A 52 -16.89 -9.20 -20.82
CA VAL A 52 -16.78 -10.09 -19.65
C VAL A 52 -16.92 -9.35 -18.32
N HIS A 53 -16.33 -8.17 -18.19
CA HIS A 53 -16.42 -7.37 -16.96
C HIS A 53 -17.86 -6.90 -16.72
N GLN A 54 -18.54 -6.43 -17.77
CA GLN A 54 -19.95 -6.05 -17.69
C GLN A 54 -20.83 -7.25 -17.33
N GLY A 55 -20.65 -8.41 -17.97
CA GLY A 55 -21.42 -9.62 -17.69
C GLY A 55 -21.29 -10.09 -16.24
N ILE A 56 -20.08 -10.03 -15.66
CA ILE A 56 -19.85 -10.39 -14.25
C ILE A 56 -20.50 -9.38 -13.30
N ASN A 57 -20.39 -8.08 -13.60
CA ASN A 57 -21.04 -7.05 -12.78
C ASN A 57 -22.57 -7.22 -12.79
N GLU A 58 -23.15 -7.53 -13.95
CA GLU A 58 -24.59 -7.82 -14.09
C GLU A 58 -25.01 -9.10 -13.37
N TYR A 59 -24.18 -10.14 -13.39
CA TYR A 59 -24.39 -11.34 -12.57
C TYR A 59 -24.47 -10.98 -11.08
N PHE A 60 -23.49 -10.24 -10.55
CA PHE A 60 -23.50 -9.83 -9.14
C PHE A 60 -24.55 -8.77 -8.81
N ARG A 61 -25.08 -8.05 -9.80
CA ARG A 61 -26.27 -7.20 -9.62
C ARG A 61 -27.54 -8.06 -9.43
N LYS A 62 -27.67 -9.16 -10.18
CA LYS A 62 -28.78 -10.11 -10.08
C LYS A 62 -28.69 -11.00 -8.84
N TYR A 63 -27.48 -11.44 -8.49
CA TYR A 63 -27.18 -12.29 -7.35
C TYR A 63 -26.22 -11.57 -6.39
N PRO A 64 -26.72 -10.59 -5.62
CA PRO A 64 -25.88 -9.69 -4.83
C PRO A 64 -25.03 -10.43 -3.79
N ILE A 65 -23.79 -9.98 -3.66
CA ILE A 65 -22.92 -10.37 -2.56
C ILE A 65 -23.38 -9.61 -1.32
N THR A 66 -23.79 -10.35 -0.29
CA THR A 66 -24.15 -9.77 1.00
C THR A 66 -22.88 -9.50 1.80
N VAL A 67 -22.57 -8.23 2.05
CA VAL A 67 -21.40 -7.82 2.84
C VAL A 67 -21.87 -7.35 4.21
N LYS A 68 -21.39 -7.99 5.28
CA LYS A 68 -21.73 -7.64 6.67
C LYS A 68 -20.49 -7.60 7.55
N SER A 69 -20.50 -6.76 8.58
CA SER A 69 -19.57 -6.89 9.70
C SER A 69 -19.92 -8.14 10.51
N ILE A 70 -18.91 -8.76 11.11
CA ILE A 70 -19.12 -9.88 12.04
C ILE A 70 -20.06 -9.52 13.20
N ASP A 71 -20.09 -8.26 13.63
CA ASP A 71 -20.93 -7.80 14.74
C ASP A 71 -22.37 -7.43 14.29
N GLU A 72 -22.61 -7.29 12.98
CA GLU A 72 -23.93 -7.02 12.41
C GLU A 72 -24.76 -8.29 12.14
N MET A 73 -24.08 -9.43 11.98
CA MET A 73 -24.76 -10.71 11.74
C MET A 73 -25.58 -11.11 12.96
N GLN A 74 -26.83 -11.50 12.75
CA GLN A 74 -27.70 -12.02 13.82
C GLN A 74 -27.44 -13.51 14.07
N ASP A 75 -27.72 -14.00 15.28
CA ASP A 75 -27.44 -15.41 15.64
C ASP A 75 -28.24 -16.42 14.81
N ASN A 76 -29.49 -16.09 14.46
CA ASN A 76 -30.30 -16.92 13.56
C ASN A 76 -29.73 -16.96 12.13
N GLU A 77 -29.13 -15.88 11.64
CA GLU A 77 -28.45 -15.87 10.34
C GLU A 77 -27.20 -16.75 10.36
N LEU A 78 -26.42 -16.67 11.43
CA LEU A 78 -25.26 -17.55 11.64
C LEU A 78 -25.68 -19.02 11.71
N GLU A 79 -26.76 -19.33 12.43
CA GLU A 79 -27.32 -20.68 12.53
C GLU A 79 -27.75 -21.23 11.16
N VAL A 80 -28.48 -20.44 10.37
CA VAL A 80 -28.89 -20.82 8.99
C VAL A 80 -27.69 -21.11 8.10
N LEU A 81 -26.61 -20.34 8.24
CA LEU A 81 -25.37 -20.57 7.49
C LEU A 81 -24.51 -21.69 8.09
N GLY A 82 -24.85 -22.18 9.29
CA GLY A 82 -24.07 -23.15 10.05
C GLY A 82 -22.72 -22.61 10.53
N LEU A 83 -22.63 -21.32 10.81
CA LEU A 83 -21.41 -20.61 11.22
C LEU A 83 -21.41 -20.34 12.73
N ASN A 84 -20.23 -20.30 13.32
CA ASN A 84 -20.03 -19.88 14.70
C ASN A 84 -19.31 -18.53 14.77
N ARG A 85 -19.89 -17.57 15.50
CA ARG A 85 -19.34 -16.21 15.65
C ARG A 85 -17.91 -16.20 16.20
N GLN A 86 -17.61 -17.05 17.17
CA GLN A 86 -16.30 -17.08 17.80
C GLN A 86 -15.22 -17.60 16.82
N TYR A 87 -15.54 -18.62 16.03
CA TYR A 87 -14.64 -19.15 15.01
C TYR A 87 -14.39 -18.13 13.88
N LEU A 88 -15.41 -17.36 13.50
CA LEU A 88 -15.24 -16.23 12.60
C LEU A 88 -14.30 -15.17 13.19
N LYS A 89 -14.46 -14.81 14.47
CA LYS A 89 -13.59 -13.84 15.15
C LYS A 89 -12.13 -14.30 15.17
N TYR A 90 -11.87 -15.58 15.42
CA TYR A 90 -10.51 -16.14 15.42
C TYR A 90 -9.78 -15.96 14.09
N ASN A 91 -10.46 -16.05 12.95
CA ASN A 91 -9.83 -15.82 11.66
C ASN A 91 -9.31 -14.38 11.45
N PHE A 92 -9.74 -13.42 12.27
CA PHE A 92 -9.29 -12.03 12.20
C PHE A 92 -8.32 -11.65 13.32
N ILE A 93 -7.97 -12.58 14.21
CA ILE A 93 -6.90 -12.36 15.19
C ILE A 93 -5.55 -12.50 14.49
N ASP A 94 -4.71 -11.50 14.68
CA ASP A 94 -3.38 -11.43 14.08
C ASP A 94 -2.34 -11.17 15.17
N GLU A 95 -2.17 -12.18 16.01
CA GLU A 95 -1.28 -12.16 17.16
C GLU A 95 -0.43 -13.42 17.19
N TRP A 96 0.81 -13.30 17.68
CA TRP A 96 1.74 -14.43 17.77
C TRP A 96 1.19 -15.60 18.60
N ALA A 97 0.52 -15.30 19.71
CA ALA A 97 -0.09 -16.33 20.55
C ALA A 97 -1.17 -17.12 19.79
N HIS A 98 -1.94 -16.43 18.94
CA HIS A 98 -2.96 -17.07 18.13
C HIS A 98 -2.35 -17.97 17.04
N GLU A 99 -1.34 -17.47 16.31
CA GLU A 99 -0.62 -18.27 15.32
C GLU A 99 0.13 -19.46 15.95
N GLN A 100 0.64 -19.32 17.18
CA GLN A 100 1.25 -20.41 17.93
C GLN A 100 0.23 -21.50 18.30
N VAL A 101 -0.96 -21.10 18.76
CA VAL A 101 -2.06 -22.04 19.05
C VAL A 101 -2.49 -22.76 17.77
N MET A 102 -2.70 -22.03 16.67
CA MET A 102 -3.08 -22.64 15.39
C MET A 102 -2.02 -23.61 14.84
N SER A 103 -0.74 -23.34 15.12
CA SER A 103 0.36 -24.19 14.67
C SER A 103 0.72 -25.32 15.65
N ASN A 104 -0.06 -25.53 16.72
CA ASN A 104 0.26 -26.47 17.81
C ASN A 104 1.69 -26.29 18.34
N SER A 105 2.13 -25.04 18.49
CA SER A 105 3.47 -24.66 18.94
C SER A 105 4.63 -25.14 18.07
N SER A 106 4.39 -25.48 16.79
CA SER A 106 5.45 -25.82 15.83
C SER A 106 6.33 -24.62 15.42
N PHE A 107 5.95 -23.43 15.86
CA PHE A 107 6.60 -22.16 15.60
C PHE A 107 7.07 -21.51 16.90
N SER A 108 8.33 -21.05 16.94
CA SER A 108 8.88 -20.37 18.11
C SER A 108 8.58 -18.87 18.08
N THR A 109 7.80 -18.39 19.05
CA THR A 109 7.49 -16.96 19.22
C THR A 109 8.65 -16.17 19.80
N GLU A 110 9.59 -16.82 20.50
CA GLU A 110 10.73 -16.16 21.15
C GLU A 110 11.55 -15.36 20.13
N ARG A 111 11.78 -15.94 18.95
CA ARG A 111 12.50 -15.26 17.86
C ARG A 111 11.87 -13.92 17.48
N TYR A 112 10.55 -13.80 17.56
CA TYR A 112 9.81 -12.66 17.02
C TYR A 112 9.42 -11.63 18.07
N GLN A 113 9.20 -12.05 19.32
CA GLN A 113 8.84 -11.16 20.42
C GLN A 113 9.98 -10.18 20.76
N TYR A 114 11.24 -10.60 20.70
CA TYR A 114 12.39 -9.74 20.97
C TYR A 114 12.71 -8.77 19.83
N MET A 115 12.35 -9.12 18.60
CA MET A 115 12.71 -8.33 17.43
C MET A 115 11.83 -7.09 17.25
N PHE A 116 10.66 -7.06 17.87
CA PHE A 116 9.66 -6.01 17.67
C PHE A 116 8.99 -5.63 18.98
N PRO A 117 9.68 -4.92 19.90
CA PRO A 117 9.08 -4.46 21.13
C PRO A 117 7.87 -3.58 20.81
N GLN A 118 6.67 -4.03 21.16
CA GLN A 118 5.49 -3.21 21.08
C GLN A 118 5.64 -2.08 22.09
N LYS A 119 5.72 -0.84 21.59
CA LYS A 119 5.61 0.32 22.48
C LYS A 119 4.19 0.38 23.00
N GLN A 120 4.05 0.64 24.30
CA GLN A 120 2.75 0.82 24.92
C GLN A 120 1.99 1.94 24.19
N GLY A 121 0.79 1.63 23.67
CA GLY A 121 -0.03 2.55 22.88
C GLY A 121 0.24 2.58 21.37
N SER A 122 1.23 1.85 20.85
CA SER A 122 1.35 1.61 19.41
C SER A 122 0.30 0.59 18.96
N PRO A 123 -0.23 0.69 17.72
CA PRO A 123 -1.11 -0.32 17.17
C PRO A 123 -0.43 -1.71 17.22
N PRO A 124 -1.18 -2.79 17.48
CA PRO A 124 -0.62 -4.13 17.53
C PRO A 124 0.12 -4.45 16.22
N LEU A 125 1.10 -5.34 16.34
CA LEU A 125 1.83 -5.87 15.18
C LEU A 125 0.86 -6.65 14.30
N TYR A 126 0.29 -5.98 13.31
CA TYR A 126 -0.45 -6.64 12.25
C TYR A 126 0.54 -7.42 11.35
N ASN A 127 0.06 -8.54 10.82
CA ASN A 127 0.69 -9.48 9.86
C ASN A 127 1.60 -10.56 10.43
N THR A 128 1.35 -11.01 11.67
CA THR A 128 2.02 -12.19 12.24
C THR A 128 1.83 -13.44 11.38
N TYR A 129 0.65 -13.57 10.75
CA TYR A 129 0.34 -14.67 9.83
C TYR A 129 1.31 -14.76 8.64
N VAL A 130 1.85 -13.63 8.14
CA VAL A 130 2.80 -13.63 7.01
C VAL A 130 4.06 -14.38 7.40
N TYR A 131 4.59 -14.11 8.59
CA TYR A 131 5.82 -14.73 9.08
C TYR A 131 5.61 -16.19 9.47
N ALA A 132 4.48 -16.51 10.11
CA ALA A 132 4.11 -17.90 10.39
C ALA A 132 3.99 -18.72 9.09
N THR A 133 3.34 -18.14 8.08
CA THR A 133 3.20 -18.74 6.75
C THR A 133 4.56 -18.87 6.06
N LEU A 134 5.42 -17.85 6.13
CA LEU A 134 6.75 -17.89 5.54
C LEU A 134 7.66 -18.93 6.19
N GLU A 135 7.54 -19.11 7.51
CA GLU A 135 8.32 -20.12 8.23
C GLU A 135 7.89 -21.54 7.87
N GLN A 136 6.59 -21.77 7.70
CA GLN A 136 6.00 -23.11 7.60
C GLN A 136 5.55 -23.50 6.18
N GLY A 137 5.50 -22.55 5.25
CA GLY A 137 5.01 -22.75 3.88
C GLY A 137 3.50 -22.92 3.76
N ILE A 138 2.75 -22.69 4.84
CA ILE A 138 1.31 -22.98 4.95
C ILE A 138 0.60 -21.82 5.67
N PHE A 139 -0.52 -21.37 5.11
CA PHE A 139 -1.43 -20.43 5.76
C PHE A 139 -2.51 -21.19 6.53
N ARG A 140 -2.89 -20.66 7.69
CA ARG A 140 -3.88 -21.29 8.58
C ARG A 140 -5.12 -20.45 8.75
N ALA A 141 -6.25 -21.14 8.86
CA ALA A 141 -7.56 -20.57 9.12
C ALA A 141 -8.34 -21.48 10.06
N ILE A 142 -9.26 -20.91 10.82
CA ILE A 142 -10.24 -21.68 11.60
C ILE A 142 -11.45 -21.94 10.72
N CYS A 143 -11.87 -23.20 10.60
CA CYS A 143 -13.13 -23.52 9.93
C CYS A 143 -14.29 -22.81 10.66
N PRO A 144 -15.05 -21.93 9.99
CA PRO A 144 -16.10 -21.17 10.66
C PRO A 144 -17.27 -22.06 11.12
N LYS A 145 -17.34 -23.31 10.63
CA LYS A 145 -18.36 -24.30 11.00
C LYS A 145 -17.92 -25.27 12.10
N SER A 146 -16.70 -25.78 12.05
CA SER A 146 -16.23 -26.83 12.97
C SER A 146 -15.25 -26.37 14.03
N GLY A 147 -14.65 -25.19 13.89
CA GLY A 147 -13.61 -24.71 14.80
C GLY A 147 -12.25 -25.39 14.64
N HIS A 148 -12.12 -26.35 13.71
CA HIS A 148 -10.84 -26.97 13.41
C HIS A 148 -9.91 -26.00 12.70
N VAL A 149 -8.62 -26.09 13.01
CA VAL A 149 -7.58 -25.43 12.22
C VAL A 149 -7.46 -26.15 10.88
N LEU A 150 -7.53 -25.37 9.80
CA LEU A 150 -7.35 -25.81 8.43
C LEU A 150 -6.09 -25.15 7.86
N GLU A 151 -5.46 -25.85 6.95
CA GLU A 151 -4.19 -25.47 6.33
C GLU A 151 -4.39 -25.30 4.82
N THR A 152 -3.75 -24.29 4.24
CA THR A 152 -3.74 -24.09 2.79
C THR A 152 -2.42 -23.52 2.30
N SER A 153 -2.08 -23.89 1.06
CA SER A 153 -1.03 -23.25 0.26
C SER A 153 -1.60 -22.63 -1.02
N ILE A 154 -2.93 -22.45 -1.07
CA ILE A 154 -3.66 -21.93 -2.23
C ILE A 154 -3.93 -20.45 -2.02
N SER A 155 -3.39 -19.62 -2.92
CA SER A 155 -3.62 -18.17 -2.91
C SER A 155 -3.88 -17.63 -4.31
N PHE A 156 -4.66 -16.56 -4.39
CA PHE A 156 -4.93 -15.83 -5.63
C PHE A 156 -4.69 -14.33 -5.44
N PRO A 157 -3.60 -13.77 -6.00
CA PRO A 157 -3.37 -12.34 -5.94
C PRO A 157 -4.27 -11.61 -6.93
N VAL A 158 -5.00 -10.60 -6.45
CA VAL A 158 -5.88 -9.75 -7.26
C VAL A 158 -5.46 -8.30 -7.02
N TYR A 159 -5.09 -7.59 -8.08
CA TYR A 159 -4.78 -6.16 -8.03
C TYR A 159 -5.91 -5.37 -8.70
N LEU A 160 -6.41 -4.35 -8.00
CA LEU A 160 -7.41 -3.41 -8.49
C LEU A 160 -6.70 -2.13 -8.92
N GLU A 161 -6.41 -2.01 -10.22
CA GLU A 161 -5.60 -0.90 -10.76
C GLU A 161 -6.26 0.46 -10.55
N GLU A 162 -7.58 0.51 -10.69
CA GLU A 162 -8.41 1.70 -10.52
C GLU A 162 -8.41 2.22 -9.08
N LEU A 163 -8.07 1.37 -8.11
CA LEU A 163 -7.98 1.73 -6.70
C LEU A 163 -6.55 1.79 -6.18
N GLY A 164 -5.57 1.36 -6.98
CA GLY A 164 -4.18 1.21 -6.55
C GLY A 164 -4.02 0.33 -5.31
N THR A 165 -4.82 -0.74 -5.20
CA THR A 165 -4.84 -1.63 -4.03
C THR A 165 -4.85 -3.10 -4.43
N HIS A 166 -4.46 -3.97 -3.51
CA HIS A 166 -4.31 -5.39 -3.75
C HIS A 166 -5.08 -6.22 -2.72
N PHE A 167 -5.42 -7.42 -3.14
CA PHE A 167 -6.05 -8.47 -2.36
C PHE A 167 -5.28 -9.78 -2.58
N ILE A 168 -5.12 -10.58 -1.54
CA ILE A 168 -4.71 -11.97 -1.69
C ILE A 168 -5.79 -12.85 -1.11
N PHE A 169 -6.41 -13.66 -1.95
CA PHE A 169 -7.44 -14.61 -1.54
C PHE A 169 -6.81 -15.97 -1.22
N TYR A 170 -6.81 -16.35 0.04
CA TYR A 170 -6.40 -17.68 0.51
C TYR A 170 -7.60 -18.62 0.48
N ARG A 171 -7.62 -19.61 -0.42
CA ARG A 171 -8.70 -20.63 -0.47
C ARG A 171 -8.44 -21.69 0.58
N VAL A 172 -9.41 -21.91 1.45
CA VAL A 172 -9.34 -22.90 2.54
C VAL A 172 -10.39 -23.97 2.28
N GLU A 173 -9.93 -25.22 2.18
CA GLU A 173 -10.77 -26.39 1.96
C GLU A 173 -11.22 -26.95 3.31
N GLY A 174 -12.52 -26.86 3.59
CA GLY A 174 -13.11 -27.28 4.86
C GLY A 174 -14.33 -28.16 4.68
N ARG A 175 -15.29 -28.09 5.62
CA ARG A 175 -16.64 -28.66 5.38
C ARG A 175 -17.35 -28.00 4.19
N GLU A 176 -17.00 -26.75 3.97
CA GLU A 176 -17.24 -26.02 2.74
C GLU A 176 -16.00 -25.16 2.45
N ASP A 177 -15.78 -24.85 1.19
CA ASP A 177 -14.70 -23.98 0.79
C ASP A 177 -15.04 -22.53 1.12
N PHE A 178 -14.04 -21.82 1.62
CA PHE A 178 -14.14 -20.40 1.89
C PHE A 178 -12.82 -19.71 1.58
N TYR A 179 -12.86 -18.39 1.49
CA TYR A 179 -11.68 -17.58 1.25
C TYR A 179 -11.45 -16.65 2.43
N ILE A 180 -10.20 -16.54 2.88
CA ILE A 180 -9.75 -15.40 3.67
C ILE A 180 -9.02 -14.46 2.72
N ALA A 181 -9.47 -13.22 2.65
CA ALA A 181 -8.81 -12.21 1.82
C ALA A 181 -8.01 -11.25 2.72
N THR A 182 -6.76 -11.03 2.35
CA THR A 182 -5.93 -10.00 2.96
C THR A 182 -5.87 -8.78 2.06
N ALA A 183 -5.90 -7.56 2.63
CA ALA A 183 -6.02 -6.34 1.84
C ALA A 183 -5.54 -5.08 2.59
N GLY A 184 -5.51 -3.97 1.85
CA GLY A 184 -5.16 -2.65 2.37
C GLY A 184 -3.65 -2.43 2.51
N TYR A 185 -3.26 -1.24 2.97
CA TYR A 185 -1.84 -0.88 3.10
C TYR A 185 -1.11 -1.77 4.11
N ALA A 186 -1.83 -2.20 5.14
CA ALA A 186 -1.33 -3.09 6.18
C ALA A 186 -1.61 -4.57 5.89
N ASN A 187 -2.09 -4.98 4.71
CA ASN A 187 -2.39 -6.37 4.32
C ASN A 187 -3.10 -7.21 5.39
N LEU A 188 -4.09 -6.61 6.06
CA LEU A 188 -4.79 -7.25 7.17
C LEU A 188 -5.65 -8.40 6.65
N LYS A 189 -5.86 -9.45 7.45
CA LYS A 189 -6.97 -10.40 7.25
C LYS A 189 -8.30 -9.62 7.28
N SER A 190 -8.76 -9.23 6.10
CA SER A 190 -9.73 -8.14 5.93
C SER A 190 -11.16 -8.65 5.89
N PHE A 191 -11.38 -9.78 5.23
CA PHE A 191 -12.70 -10.40 5.17
C PHE A 191 -12.62 -11.89 4.88
N LEU A 192 -13.71 -12.60 5.20
CA LEU A 192 -13.96 -13.98 4.83
C LEU A 192 -15.09 -14.01 3.80
N TYR A 193 -14.91 -14.72 2.69
CA TYR A 193 -15.92 -14.90 1.65
C TYR A 193 -16.37 -16.37 1.60
N LEU A 194 -17.69 -16.58 1.65
CA LEU A 194 -18.39 -17.87 1.53
C LEU A 194 -19.04 -17.96 0.15
N PRO A 195 -18.39 -18.58 -0.85
CA PRO A 195 -18.85 -18.55 -2.24
C PRO A 195 -20.22 -19.17 -2.45
N LYS A 196 -20.51 -20.26 -1.73
CA LYS A 196 -21.78 -20.98 -1.82
C LYS A 196 -22.98 -20.11 -1.44
N HIS A 197 -22.77 -19.15 -0.55
CA HIS A 197 -23.82 -18.29 0.00
C HIS A 197 -23.76 -16.87 -0.57
N ASN A 198 -22.74 -16.51 -1.35
CA ASN A 198 -22.42 -15.13 -1.74
C ASN A 198 -22.40 -14.19 -0.52
N VAL A 199 -21.85 -14.64 0.60
CA VAL A 199 -21.75 -13.86 1.84
C VAL A 199 -20.30 -13.49 2.09
N VAL A 200 -20.07 -12.23 2.42
CA VAL A 200 -18.79 -11.72 2.91
C VAL A 200 -18.94 -11.22 4.34
N ILE A 201 -18.04 -11.67 5.19
CA ILE A 201 -17.95 -11.28 6.60
C ILE A 201 -16.66 -10.47 6.74
N VAL A 202 -16.81 -9.18 7.00
CA VAL A 202 -15.70 -8.23 7.06
C VAL A 202 -15.19 -8.11 8.50
N SER A 203 -13.87 -8.00 8.66
CA SER A 203 -13.23 -7.74 9.94
C SER A 203 -13.65 -6.37 10.48
N PRO A 204 -13.95 -6.23 11.79
CA PRO A 204 -14.23 -4.93 12.40
C PRO A 204 -13.16 -3.88 12.11
N LEU A 205 -11.89 -4.29 12.10
CA LEU A 205 -10.77 -3.39 11.83
C LEU A 205 -10.79 -2.84 10.40
N TYR A 206 -11.19 -3.65 9.42
CA TYR A 206 -11.30 -3.19 8.03
C TYR A 206 -12.36 -2.10 7.87
N PHE A 207 -13.49 -2.23 8.57
CA PHE A 207 -14.52 -1.18 8.63
C PHE A 207 -14.04 0.08 9.37
N GLN A 208 -13.34 -0.07 10.49
CA GLN A 208 -12.79 1.05 11.25
C GLN A 208 -11.78 1.88 10.44
N LEU A 209 -11.06 1.24 9.53
CA LEU A 209 -10.15 1.91 8.59
C LEU A 209 -10.87 2.63 7.44
N GLY A 210 -12.20 2.57 7.40
CA GLY A 210 -13.03 3.31 6.43
C GLY A 210 -12.97 2.75 5.02
N TYR A 211 -12.55 1.50 4.83
CA TYR A 211 -12.51 0.90 3.50
C TYR A 211 -13.93 0.65 2.96
N PRO A 212 -14.28 1.17 1.78
CA PRO A 212 -15.59 0.98 1.18
C PRO A 212 -15.90 -0.49 0.87
N THR A 213 -17.09 -0.96 1.22
CA THR A 213 -17.56 -2.33 0.89
C THR A 213 -17.58 -2.62 -0.61
N LYS A 214 -17.74 -1.59 -1.46
CA LYS A 214 -17.61 -1.72 -2.92
C LYS A 214 -16.26 -2.29 -3.36
N TYR A 215 -15.17 -2.06 -2.60
CA TYR A 215 -13.85 -2.60 -2.93
C TYR A 215 -13.80 -4.12 -2.77
N VAL A 216 -14.50 -4.65 -1.77
CA VAL A 216 -14.65 -6.10 -1.55
C VAL A 216 -15.39 -6.75 -2.71
N ILE A 217 -16.51 -6.14 -3.15
CA ILE A 217 -17.30 -6.63 -4.28
C ILE A 217 -16.48 -6.58 -5.58
N SER A 218 -15.77 -5.48 -5.83
CA SER A 218 -14.86 -5.36 -6.98
C SER A 218 -13.75 -6.42 -6.94
N ALA A 219 -13.16 -6.69 -5.77
CA ALA A 219 -12.12 -7.70 -5.63
C ALA A 219 -12.62 -9.12 -5.94
N ILE A 220 -13.81 -9.48 -5.45
CA ILE A 220 -14.42 -10.79 -5.75
C ILE A 220 -14.81 -10.89 -7.23
N SER A 221 -15.37 -9.81 -7.80
CA SER A 221 -15.72 -9.76 -9.23
C SER A 221 -14.48 -9.94 -10.10
N GLN A 222 -13.37 -9.28 -9.74
CA GLN A 222 -12.10 -9.45 -10.42
C GLN A 222 -11.53 -10.85 -10.21
N LEU A 223 -11.60 -11.45 -9.01
CA LEU A 223 -11.19 -12.83 -8.79
C LEU A 223 -11.88 -13.80 -9.77
N TYR A 224 -13.20 -13.72 -9.92
CA TYR A 224 -13.92 -14.59 -10.86
C TYR A 224 -13.66 -14.23 -12.32
N ARG A 225 -13.41 -12.96 -12.66
CA ARG A 225 -12.92 -12.59 -13.99
C ARG A 225 -11.60 -13.31 -14.30
N LYS A 226 -10.65 -13.31 -13.35
CA LYS A 226 -9.37 -14.00 -13.52
C LYS A 226 -9.55 -15.51 -13.62
N PHE A 227 -10.42 -16.11 -12.79
CA PHE A 227 -10.77 -17.52 -12.92
C PHE A 227 -11.30 -17.84 -14.30
N LEU A 228 -12.22 -17.03 -14.83
CA LEU A 228 -12.79 -17.24 -16.16
C LEU A 228 -11.73 -17.16 -17.27
N ILE A 229 -10.95 -16.08 -17.30
CA ILE A 229 -9.92 -15.86 -18.34
C ILE A 229 -8.80 -16.90 -18.26
N PHE A 230 -8.38 -17.26 -17.06
CA PHE A 230 -7.26 -18.18 -16.82
C PHE A 230 -7.73 -19.54 -16.32
N THR A 231 -8.89 -20.02 -16.78
CA THR A 231 -9.54 -21.23 -16.24
C THR A 231 -8.61 -22.44 -16.26
N GLU A 232 -8.00 -22.76 -17.42
CA GLU A 232 -7.12 -23.94 -17.56
C GLU A 232 -5.91 -23.86 -16.62
N LYS A 233 -5.28 -22.68 -16.51
CA LYS A 233 -4.13 -22.44 -15.62
C LYS A 233 -4.53 -22.52 -14.16
N THR A 234 -5.70 -21.99 -13.80
CA THR A 234 -6.24 -22.02 -12.44
C THR A 234 -6.54 -23.46 -12.01
N ILE A 235 -7.13 -24.27 -12.89
CA ILE A 235 -7.42 -25.68 -12.60
C ILE A 235 -6.13 -26.48 -12.47
N SER A 236 -5.18 -26.29 -13.38
CA SER A 236 -3.86 -26.90 -13.27
C SER A 236 -3.16 -26.52 -11.95
N PHE A 237 -3.27 -25.25 -11.53
CA PHE A 237 -2.76 -24.78 -10.26
C PHE A 237 -3.43 -25.45 -9.05
N LEU A 238 -4.75 -25.63 -9.09
CA LEU A 238 -5.51 -26.26 -8.01
C LEU A 238 -5.23 -27.76 -7.87
N GLN A 239 -4.94 -28.45 -8.98
CA GLN A 239 -4.61 -29.88 -8.98
C GLN A 239 -3.18 -30.19 -8.48
N LYS A 240 -2.30 -29.19 -8.33
CA LYS A 240 -0.95 -29.38 -7.80
C LYS A 240 -0.99 -29.66 -6.29
N PRO A 241 -0.31 -30.72 -5.80
CA PRO A 241 -0.33 -31.08 -4.38
C PRO A 241 0.54 -30.16 -3.52
N ALA A 242 1.59 -29.56 -4.10
CA ALA A 242 2.50 -28.65 -3.42
C ALA A 242 2.72 -27.40 -4.27
N ARG A 243 2.90 -26.26 -3.58
CA ARG A 243 3.06 -24.93 -4.20
C ARG A 243 4.28 -24.25 -3.61
N ASN A 244 4.98 -23.52 -4.47
CA ASN A 244 6.17 -22.82 -4.06
C ASN A 244 5.80 -21.46 -3.49
N LEU A 245 6.24 -21.19 -2.27
CA LEU A 245 6.02 -19.89 -1.65
C LEU A 245 6.70 -18.79 -2.49
N ALA A 246 5.97 -17.71 -2.74
CA ALA A 246 6.47 -16.52 -3.42
C ALA A 246 6.10 -15.26 -2.64
N LEU A 247 7.06 -14.33 -2.50
CA LEU A 247 6.76 -13.00 -2.00
C LEU A 247 6.31 -12.09 -3.14
N LEU A 248 5.35 -11.21 -2.88
CA LEU A 248 4.95 -10.15 -3.81
C LEU A 248 5.72 -8.86 -3.47
N TYR A 249 6.33 -8.25 -4.49
CA TYR A 249 7.02 -6.96 -4.41
C TYR A 249 6.41 -6.00 -5.44
N GLY A 250 6.30 -4.72 -5.08
CA GLY A 250 5.76 -3.68 -5.97
C GLY A 250 4.25 -3.54 -6.00
N MET A 251 3.62 -3.91 -4.88
CA MET A 251 2.18 -3.75 -4.74
C MET A 251 1.80 -2.31 -4.34
N GLN A 252 2.74 -1.50 -3.82
CA GLN A 252 2.47 -0.14 -3.32
C GLN A 252 2.87 0.97 -4.29
N THR A 253 1.86 1.61 -4.87
CA THR A 253 2.05 2.82 -5.70
C THR A 253 2.23 4.09 -4.86
N ASN A 254 1.74 4.13 -3.62
CA ASN A 254 1.94 5.25 -2.70
C ASN A 254 3.35 5.22 -2.08
N LEU A 255 4.06 6.36 -2.06
CA LEU A 255 5.46 6.41 -1.61
C LEU A 255 5.63 6.15 -0.10
N GLY A 256 4.71 6.68 0.69
CA GLY A 256 4.69 6.49 2.13
C GLY A 256 4.46 5.02 2.44
N HIS A 257 3.39 4.44 1.86
CA HIS A 257 3.08 3.03 2.08
C HIS A 257 4.11 2.06 1.52
N PHE A 258 4.82 2.42 0.45
CA PHE A 258 5.97 1.63 -0.02
C PHE A 258 7.04 1.49 1.08
N PHE A 259 7.50 2.59 1.69
CA PHE A 259 8.55 2.51 2.72
C PHE A 259 8.01 2.02 4.08
N LEU A 260 6.87 2.54 4.50
CA LEU A 260 6.28 2.25 5.82
C LEU A 260 5.75 0.81 5.88
N ASN A 261 5.20 0.30 4.77
CA ASN A 261 4.56 -1.00 4.73
C ASN A 261 5.39 -2.06 4.02
N GLU A 262 5.55 -1.95 2.70
CA GLU A 262 6.20 -2.98 1.88
C GLU A 262 7.67 -3.18 2.25
N TYR A 263 8.47 -2.11 2.19
CA TYR A 263 9.90 -2.13 2.50
C TYR A 263 10.14 -2.68 3.91
N SER A 264 9.40 -2.15 4.89
CA SER A 264 9.54 -2.57 6.28
C SER A 264 9.18 -4.05 6.47
N GLY A 265 8.22 -4.58 5.69
CA GLY A 265 7.89 -6.01 5.68
C GLY A 265 9.05 -6.87 5.18
N PHE A 266 9.64 -6.51 4.04
CA PHE A 266 10.81 -7.18 3.47
C PHE A 266 12.05 -7.09 4.40
N TYR A 267 12.33 -5.91 4.94
CA TYR A 267 13.45 -5.72 5.85
C TYR A 267 13.32 -6.60 7.10
N ARG A 268 12.10 -6.75 7.64
CA ARG A 268 11.86 -7.66 8.76
C ARG A 268 12.10 -9.12 8.42
N ILE A 269 11.79 -9.57 7.20
CA ILE A 269 12.10 -10.93 6.73
C ILE A 269 13.62 -11.18 6.70
N ILE A 270 14.41 -10.14 6.38
CA ILE A 270 15.87 -10.21 6.44
C ILE A 270 16.33 -10.35 7.89
N MET A 271 15.84 -9.46 8.76
CA MET A 271 16.19 -9.47 10.18
C MET A 271 15.84 -10.80 10.85
N THR A 272 14.71 -11.40 10.50
CA THR A 272 14.31 -12.72 11.03
C THR A 272 15.04 -13.86 10.34
N GLY A 273 15.95 -13.62 9.39
CA GLY A 273 16.65 -14.67 8.65
C GLY A 273 15.76 -15.55 7.75
N LEU A 274 14.46 -15.26 7.67
CA LEU A 274 13.50 -16.02 6.88
C LEU A 274 13.70 -15.81 5.37
N TYR A 275 14.41 -14.75 4.96
CA TYR A 275 14.77 -14.52 3.56
C TYR A 275 15.45 -15.74 2.90
N LYS A 276 16.17 -16.56 3.69
CA LYS A 276 16.84 -17.79 3.23
C LYS A 276 15.87 -18.88 2.76
N LYS A 277 14.61 -18.82 3.18
CA LYS A 277 13.53 -19.74 2.75
C LYS A 277 12.81 -19.25 1.50
N VAL A 278 13.01 -17.99 1.11
CA VAL A 278 12.33 -17.38 -0.05
C VAL A 278 13.03 -17.84 -1.32
N GLN A 279 12.32 -18.64 -2.11
CA GLN A 279 12.83 -19.16 -3.39
C GLN A 279 12.29 -18.36 -4.59
N ASN A 280 11.15 -17.68 -4.43
CA ASN A 280 10.46 -17.00 -5.52
C ASN A 280 9.98 -15.62 -5.07
N ILE A 281 10.07 -14.65 -5.98
CA ILE A 281 9.53 -13.31 -5.81
C ILE A 281 8.82 -12.90 -7.09
N VAL A 282 7.58 -12.43 -6.98
CA VAL A 282 6.84 -11.85 -8.10
C VAL A 282 6.88 -10.33 -7.95
N ILE A 283 7.42 -9.66 -8.95
CA ILE A 283 7.61 -8.21 -9.01
C ILE A 283 6.50 -7.63 -9.88
N TYR A 284 5.49 -7.04 -9.24
CA TYR A 284 4.41 -6.33 -9.93
C TYR A 284 4.81 -4.88 -10.18
N LYS A 285 4.69 -4.40 -11.43
CA LYS A 285 5.01 -3.04 -11.91
C LYS A 285 6.32 -2.51 -11.34
N ASN A 286 7.38 -2.58 -12.15
CA ASN A 286 8.76 -2.30 -11.72
C ASN A 286 8.83 -1.09 -10.78
N ASN A 287 9.21 -1.39 -9.55
CA ASN A 287 9.00 -0.55 -8.40
C ASN A 287 9.77 0.77 -8.50
N LYS A 288 9.43 1.73 -7.63
CA LYS A 288 10.18 3.00 -7.50
C LYS A 288 11.67 2.79 -7.28
N ILE A 289 12.04 1.66 -6.69
CA ILE A 289 13.41 1.20 -6.53
C ILE A 289 13.46 -0.30 -6.84
N PRO A 290 14.37 -0.77 -7.71
CA PRO A 290 14.54 -2.18 -7.98
C PRO A 290 14.87 -3.00 -6.72
N LEU A 291 14.28 -4.19 -6.59
CA LEU A 291 14.41 -5.05 -5.40
C LEU A 291 15.88 -5.27 -5.00
N TYR A 292 16.73 -5.62 -5.96
CA TYR A 292 18.14 -5.95 -5.70
C TYR A 292 18.97 -4.78 -5.17
N GLN A 293 18.54 -3.54 -5.39
CA GLN A 293 19.22 -2.36 -4.85
C GLN A 293 18.91 -2.17 -3.36
N LEU A 294 17.72 -2.59 -2.93
CA LEU A 294 17.26 -2.48 -1.55
C LEU A 294 17.50 -3.74 -0.72
N PHE A 295 17.52 -4.91 -1.36
CA PHE A 295 17.57 -6.19 -0.67
C PHE A 295 18.40 -7.21 -1.45
N PRO A 296 19.73 -7.01 -1.54
CA PRO A 296 20.63 -7.93 -2.22
C PRO A 296 20.60 -9.36 -1.64
N GLU A 297 20.09 -9.54 -0.43
CA GLU A 297 19.90 -10.83 0.25
C GLU A 297 18.97 -11.79 -0.51
N PHE A 298 18.09 -11.28 -1.37
CA PHE A 298 17.20 -12.08 -2.21
C PHE A 298 17.78 -12.43 -3.58
N ASN A 299 19.08 -12.21 -3.83
CA ASN A 299 19.72 -12.50 -5.12
C ASN A 299 19.63 -13.97 -5.59
N LYS A 300 19.32 -14.91 -4.68
CA LYS A 300 19.11 -16.34 -5.00
C LYS A 300 17.66 -16.67 -5.36
N ALA A 301 16.71 -15.78 -5.11
CA ALA A 301 15.31 -16.03 -5.43
C ALA A 301 15.05 -15.84 -6.93
N ALA A 302 14.26 -16.74 -7.51
CA ALA A 302 13.74 -16.56 -8.86
C ALA A 302 12.78 -15.35 -8.87
N CYS A 303 13.03 -14.38 -9.74
CA CYS A 303 12.22 -13.18 -9.87
C CYS A 303 11.36 -13.25 -11.13
N TYR A 304 10.05 -13.03 -10.98
CA TYR A 304 9.08 -12.99 -12.06
C TYR A 304 8.51 -11.57 -12.17
N SER A 305 8.81 -10.86 -13.25
CA SER A 305 8.29 -9.50 -13.46
C SER A 305 6.92 -9.54 -14.15
N CYS A 306 6.01 -8.69 -13.71
CA CYS A 306 4.66 -8.56 -14.27
C CYS A 306 4.35 -7.08 -14.48
N ASP A 307 3.87 -6.70 -15.67
CA ASP A 307 3.60 -5.31 -16.02
C ASP A 307 2.15 -4.89 -15.71
N ASN A 308 1.25 -5.86 -15.62
CA ASN A 308 -0.18 -5.62 -15.33
C ASN A 308 -0.81 -6.70 -14.44
N ALA A 309 -2.01 -6.41 -13.96
CA ALA A 309 -2.68 -7.26 -12.97
C ALA A 309 -3.08 -8.64 -13.52
N ASP A 310 -3.27 -8.79 -14.84
CA ASP A 310 -3.58 -10.07 -15.50
C ASP A 310 -2.31 -10.96 -15.51
N GLU A 311 -1.16 -10.40 -15.88
CA GLU A 311 0.15 -11.09 -15.82
C GLU A 311 0.53 -11.51 -14.41
N LEU A 312 0.27 -10.68 -13.39
CA LEU A 312 0.50 -11.04 -11.99
C LEU A 312 -0.24 -12.33 -11.60
N PHE A 313 -1.53 -12.39 -11.94
CA PHE A 313 -2.37 -13.55 -11.64
C PHE A 313 -1.90 -14.78 -12.43
N GLU A 314 -1.72 -14.62 -13.74
CA GLU A 314 -1.31 -15.68 -14.66
C GLU A 314 0.04 -16.29 -14.27
N THR A 315 1.01 -15.46 -13.93
CA THR A 315 2.35 -15.88 -13.49
C THR A 315 2.25 -16.78 -12.27
N CYS A 316 1.45 -16.38 -11.28
CA CYS A 316 1.28 -17.17 -10.06
C CYS A 316 0.64 -18.54 -10.35
N MET A 317 -0.39 -18.59 -11.19
CA MET A 317 -1.05 -19.85 -11.56
C MET A 317 -0.12 -20.77 -12.35
N THR A 318 0.55 -20.22 -13.37
CA THR A 318 1.45 -20.96 -14.27
C THR A 318 2.60 -21.61 -13.49
N HIS A 319 3.24 -20.83 -12.61
CA HIS A 319 4.40 -21.29 -11.86
C HIS A 319 4.07 -22.00 -10.54
N GLY A 320 2.78 -22.18 -10.20
CA GLY A 320 2.44 -22.89 -8.96
C GLY A 320 2.77 -22.11 -7.70
N LEU A 321 2.63 -20.78 -7.73
CA LEU A 321 3.12 -19.90 -6.67
C LEU A 321 2.05 -19.65 -5.60
N PHE A 322 2.46 -19.86 -4.36
CA PHE A 322 1.72 -19.50 -3.15
C PHE A 322 2.17 -18.11 -2.69
N SER A 323 1.37 -17.10 -3.03
CA SER A 323 1.68 -15.69 -2.86
C SER A 323 1.47 -15.20 -1.42
N LEU A 324 2.48 -14.48 -0.92
CA LEU A 324 2.40 -13.70 0.31
C LEU A 324 2.87 -12.28 0.04
N TYR A 325 2.17 -11.32 0.64
CA TYR A 325 2.59 -9.92 0.58
C TYR A 325 3.09 -9.46 1.96
N PRO A 326 4.40 -9.29 2.13
CA PRO A 326 4.97 -8.87 3.39
C PRO A 326 4.79 -7.38 3.59
N CYS A 327 4.14 -7.00 4.69
CA CYS A 327 4.05 -5.61 5.08
C CYS A 327 3.91 -5.46 6.60
N VAL A 328 4.19 -4.26 7.10
CA VAL A 328 4.02 -3.88 8.51
C VAL A 328 3.61 -2.41 8.58
N SER A 329 3.38 -1.82 9.75
CA SER A 329 2.99 -0.39 9.84
C SER A 329 3.99 0.46 10.62
N HIS A 330 5.27 0.08 10.60
CA HIS A 330 6.32 0.72 11.39
C HIS A 330 7.69 0.58 10.73
N LEU A 331 8.36 1.72 10.52
CA LEU A 331 9.72 1.80 9.99
C LEU A 331 10.72 1.99 11.15
N SER A 332 11.52 0.97 11.43
CA SER A 332 12.55 1.07 12.49
C SER A 332 13.72 1.97 12.06
N ALA A 333 14.52 2.40 13.04
CA ALA A 333 15.74 3.15 12.78
C ALA A 333 16.74 2.35 11.93
N ASP A 334 16.86 1.04 12.17
CA ASP A 334 17.74 0.16 11.38
C ASP A 334 17.25 0.02 9.94
N ALA A 335 15.94 -0.10 9.72
CA ALA A 335 15.35 -0.12 8.39
C ALA A 335 15.61 1.20 7.64
N ALA A 336 15.42 2.34 8.31
CA ALA A 336 15.74 3.64 7.75
C ALA A 336 17.23 3.77 7.41
N PHE A 337 18.12 3.35 8.31
CA PHE A 337 19.56 3.35 8.05
C PHE A 337 19.92 2.47 6.85
N HIS A 338 19.31 1.28 6.73
CA HIS A 338 19.49 0.41 5.57
C HIS A 338 19.08 1.12 4.26
N ILE A 339 17.94 1.81 4.23
CA ILE A 339 17.53 2.62 3.07
C ILE A 339 18.58 3.67 2.72
N GLN A 340 19.11 4.38 3.72
CA GLN A 340 20.14 5.41 3.52
C GLN A 340 21.43 4.82 2.92
N GLN A 341 21.85 3.62 3.35
CA GLN A 341 23.03 2.95 2.79
C GLN A 341 22.81 2.52 1.34
N ALA A 342 21.63 1.98 1.03
CA ALA A 342 21.26 1.66 -0.35
C ALA A 342 21.26 2.92 -1.21
N ALA A 343 20.65 4.00 -0.74
CA ALA A 343 20.66 5.29 -1.43
C ALA A 343 22.08 5.80 -1.71
N LYS A 344 22.97 5.80 -0.72
CA LYS A 344 24.38 6.21 -0.90
C LYS A 344 25.11 5.35 -1.95
N SER A 345 24.89 4.04 -1.91
CA SER A 345 25.52 3.09 -2.83
C SER A 345 25.11 3.35 -4.28
N TYR A 346 23.82 3.52 -4.51
CA TYR A 346 23.23 3.67 -5.84
C TYR A 346 22.99 5.13 -6.27
N CYS A 347 23.42 6.10 -5.47
CA CYS A 347 23.39 7.51 -5.84
C CYS A 347 24.17 7.75 -7.13
N SER A 348 23.57 8.48 -8.05
CA SER A 348 24.10 8.72 -9.39
C SER A 348 25.38 9.55 -9.33
N GLY A 349 26.28 9.34 -10.30
CA GLY A 349 27.59 10.01 -10.31
C GLY A 349 27.50 11.54 -10.38
N SER A 350 26.48 12.08 -11.04
CA SER A 350 26.22 13.53 -11.09
C SER A 350 25.81 14.06 -9.71
N GLN A 351 24.89 13.38 -9.03
CA GLN A 351 24.40 13.80 -7.72
C GLN A 351 25.47 13.62 -6.63
N LYS A 352 26.27 12.55 -6.70
CA LYS A 352 27.45 12.36 -5.81
C LYS A 352 28.43 13.54 -5.87
N ARG A 353 28.70 14.08 -7.06
CA ARG A 353 29.57 15.27 -7.22
C ARG A 353 28.94 16.50 -6.60
N LEU A 354 27.67 16.79 -6.92
CA LEU A 354 26.96 17.93 -6.34
C LEU A 354 26.90 17.88 -4.80
N LEU A 355 26.69 16.69 -4.23
CA LEU A 355 26.69 16.49 -2.78
C LEU A 355 28.08 16.71 -2.17
N ALA A 356 29.15 16.28 -2.84
CA ALA A 356 30.53 16.48 -2.37
C ALA A 356 30.95 17.96 -2.44
N ASP A 357 30.50 18.68 -3.46
CA ASP A 357 30.79 20.10 -3.68
C ASP A 357 29.83 21.03 -2.89
N CYS A 358 28.88 20.47 -2.14
CA CYS A 358 27.86 21.23 -1.43
C CYS A 358 28.40 21.89 -0.15
N VAL A 359 28.74 23.18 -0.27
CA VAL A 359 29.21 24.05 0.82
C VAL A 359 28.08 24.82 1.53
N ALA A 360 26.82 24.57 1.16
CA ALA A 360 25.68 25.24 1.76
C ALA A 360 25.53 24.90 3.24
N ASP A 361 25.34 25.93 4.07
CA ASP A 361 25.14 25.85 5.51
C ASP A 361 24.28 27.03 5.99
N PRO A 362 22.99 26.81 6.31
CA PRO A 362 22.27 25.54 6.20
C PRO A 362 21.80 25.23 4.77
N LEU A 363 21.57 23.96 4.47
CA LEU A 363 20.87 23.50 3.28
C LEU A 363 19.41 23.13 3.62
N ILE A 364 18.46 23.81 2.99
CA ILE A 364 17.02 23.60 3.22
C ILE A 364 16.43 22.74 2.11
N PHE A 365 15.81 21.61 2.47
CA PHE A 365 15.04 20.79 1.54
C PHE A 365 13.63 21.38 1.38
N ILE A 366 13.20 21.66 0.15
CA ILE A 366 11.86 22.19 -0.13
C ILE A 366 11.16 21.29 -1.13
N ASN A 367 10.01 20.71 -0.74
CA ASN A 367 9.18 19.90 -1.63
C ASN A 367 8.16 20.79 -2.37
N LEU A 368 8.28 20.85 -3.70
CA LEU A 368 7.37 21.53 -4.62
C LEU A 368 6.19 20.62 -4.98
N ARG A 369 5.02 21.22 -5.19
CA ARG A 369 3.81 20.47 -5.55
C ARG A 369 2.81 21.33 -6.32
N LYS A 370 2.41 20.88 -7.52
CA LYS A 370 1.51 21.64 -8.42
C LYS A 370 0.11 21.04 -8.58
N HIS A 371 0.00 19.70 -8.61
CA HIS A 371 -1.24 19.00 -8.95
C HIS A 371 -2.30 18.95 -7.84
N ASN A 372 -1.90 18.80 -6.58
CA ASN A 372 -2.84 18.79 -5.45
C ASN A 372 -2.16 19.29 -4.17
N LYS A 373 -2.93 19.81 -3.20
CA LYS A 373 -2.37 20.40 -1.96
C LYS A 373 -1.23 21.38 -2.26
N ALA A 374 -1.42 22.16 -3.32
CA ALA A 374 -0.44 23.12 -3.79
C ALA A 374 -0.56 24.41 -2.97
N TRP A 375 0.58 24.91 -2.50
CA TRP A 375 0.69 26.27 -1.97
C TRP A 375 0.75 27.24 -3.15
N LEU A 376 -0.27 28.08 -3.31
CA LEU A 376 -0.39 28.93 -4.50
C LEU A 376 0.80 29.87 -4.69
N GLU A 377 1.29 30.45 -3.59
CA GLU A 377 2.40 31.39 -3.61
C GLU A 377 3.76 30.68 -3.48
N GLN A 378 3.87 29.38 -3.77
CA GLN A 378 5.11 28.63 -3.51
C GLN A 378 6.36 29.25 -4.16
N VAL A 379 6.26 29.72 -5.41
CA VAL A 379 7.41 30.32 -6.11
C VAL A 379 7.87 31.60 -5.40
N ASP A 380 6.99 32.59 -5.29
CA ASP A 380 7.30 33.88 -4.67
C ASP A 380 7.65 33.73 -3.18
N GLY A 381 6.92 32.86 -2.48
CA GLY A 381 7.13 32.55 -1.07
C GLY A 381 8.48 31.91 -0.80
N ILE A 382 8.92 30.95 -1.62
CA ILE A 382 10.25 30.32 -1.50
C ILE A 382 11.35 31.34 -1.79
N ILE A 383 11.19 32.16 -2.84
CA ILE A 383 12.17 33.21 -3.19
C ILE A 383 12.35 34.20 -2.03
N ASN A 384 11.25 34.69 -1.46
CA ASN A 384 11.27 35.64 -0.36
C ASN A 384 11.85 35.02 0.91
N LEU A 385 11.44 33.79 1.24
CA LEU A 385 11.96 33.03 2.37
C LEU A 385 13.47 32.81 2.26
N ALA A 386 13.98 32.40 1.10
CA ALA A 386 15.41 32.16 0.88
C ALA A 386 16.23 33.47 1.04
N ARG A 387 15.74 34.59 0.48
CA ARG A 387 16.39 35.90 0.64
C ARG A 387 16.41 36.36 2.10
N ALA A 388 15.33 36.13 2.85
CA ALA A 388 15.28 36.44 4.28
C ALA A 388 16.27 35.57 5.08
N LEU A 389 16.35 34.27 4.80
CA LEU A 389 17.33 33.38 5.44
C LEU A 389 18.77 33.83 5.17
N LYS A 390 19.09 34.23 3.93
CA LYS A 390 20.43 34.67 3.52
C LYS A 390 20.96 35.83 4.36
N GLN A 391 20.08 36.69 4.89
CA GLN A 391 20.47 37.81 5.77
C GLN A 391 21.10 37.31 7.08
N ASN A 392 20.68 36.15 7.58
CA ASN A 392 21.22 35.54 8.80
C ASN A 392 22.23 34.43 8.52
N TYR A 393 22.12 33.80 7.35
CA TYR A 393 22.96 32.67 6.93
C TYR A 393 23.58 32.95 5.56
N PRO A 394 24.77 33.59 5.52
CA PRO A 394 25.42 33.97 4.27
C PRO A 394 25.70 32.80 3.32
N ASN A 395 25.76 31.56 3.80
CA ASN A 395 25.99 30.38 2.97
C ASN A 395 24.76 29.48 2.84
N VAL A 396 23.55 29.99 3.10
CA VAL A 396 22.32 29.21 2.91
C VAL A 396 22.21 28.70 1.47
N GLY A 397 21.76 27.46 1.34
CA GLY A 397 21.37 26.87 0.07
C GLY A 397 19.99 26.24 0.16
N ILE A 398 19.37 26.03 -1.00
CA ILE A 398 18.09 25.32 -1.09
C ILE A 398 18.20 24.14 -2.06
N PHE A 399 17.57 23.03 -1.70
CA PHE A 399 17.36 21.88 -2.57
C PHE A 399 15.88 21.78 -2.90
N LEU A 400 15.53 21.85 -4.18
CA LEU A 400 14.15 21.80 -4.66
C LEU A 400 13.82 20.38 -5.12
N ASP A 401 12.91 19.72 -4.43
CA ASP A 401 12.37 18.40 -4.78
C ASP A 401 11.00 18.53 -5.42
N GLY A 402 10.64 17.63 -6.32
CA GLY A 402 9.33 17.63 -6.96
C GLY A 402 9.22 16.65 -8.11
N LEU A 403 7.98 16.43 -8.57
CA LEU A 403 7.72 15.70 -9.81
C LEU A 403 7.95 16.62 -11.01
N SER A 404 7.96 16.04 -12.21
CA SER A 404 8.21 16.77 -13.47
C SER A 404 7.25 17.94 -13.73
N ASP A 405 6.06 17.94 -13.14
CA ASP A 405 5.09 19.05 -13.22
C ASP A 405 5.57 20.33 -12.50
N CYS A 406 6.58 20.22 -11.63
CA CYS A 406 7.15 21.32 -10.86
C CYS A 406 8.42 21.94 -11.49
N GLN A 407 8.83 21.48 -12.69
CA GLN A 407 10.08 21.90 -13.33
C GLN A 407 10.12 23.42 -13.59
N GLU A 408 9.04 23.98 -14.12
CA GLU A 408 8.91 25.42 -14.39
C GLU A 408 9.08 26.26 -13.11
N ASP A 409 8.37 25.88 -12.04
CA ASP A 409 8.44 26.55 -10.74
C ASP A 409 9.87 26.51 -10.17
N ALA A 410 10.57 25.36 -10.29
CA ALA A 410 11.96 25.23 -9.86
C ALA A 410 12.92 26.10 -10.67
N GLU A 411 12.69 26.24 -11.98
CA GLU A 411 13.49 27.10 -12.86
C GLU A 411 13.29 28.58 -12.54
N LEU A 412 12.06 29.00 -12.26
CA LEU A 412 11.75 30.37 -11.82
C LEU A 412 12.45 30.71 -10.51
N ILE A 413 12.38 29.81 -9.52
CA ILE A 413 13.07 29.96 -8.23
C ILE A 413 14.59 30.03 -8.44
N ASN A 414 15.16 29.11 -9.21
CA ASN A 414 16.59 29.11 -9.52
C ASN A 414 17.03 30.40 -10.23
N HIS A 415 16.29 30.83 -11.25
CA HIS A 415 16.58 32.07 -11.98
C HIS A 415 16.57 33.29 -11.06
N ALA A 416 15.63 33.37 -10.12
CA ALA A 416 15.52 34.49 -9.18
C ALA A 416 16.61 34.51 -8.08
N LEU A 417 17.26 33.38 -7.81
CA LEU A 417 18.14 33.21 -6.65
C LEU A 417 19.62 32.91 -6.99
N HIS A 418 19.92 32.32 -8.15
CA HIS A 418 21.24 31.73 -8.47
C HIS A 418 22.45 32.68 -8.35
N LYS A 419 22.23 34.00 -8.38
CA LYS A 419 23.31 34.99 -8.22
C LYS A 419 23.83 35.09 -6.78
N ASP A 420 22.94 34.85 -5.81
CA ASP A 420 23.20 35.13 -4.39
C ASP A 420 23.05 33.89 -3.49
N ILE A 421 22.23 32.93 -3.89
CA ILE A 421 21.91 31.73 -3.11
C ILE A 421 22.10 30.51 -4.02
N VAL A 422 22.77 29.49 -3.48
CA VAL A 422 22.97 28.24 -4.21
C VAL A 422 21.64 27.47 -4.23
N VAL A 423 21.19 27.12 -5.43
CA VAL A 423 19.98 26.33 -5.67
C VAL A 423 20.37 25.01 -6.33
N TYR A 424 20.00 23.91 -5.68
CA TYR A 424 20.11 22.57 -6.24
C TYR A 424 18.73 22.13 -6.75
N ASN A 425 18.58 22.02 -8.07
CA ASN A 425 17.35 21.51 -8.67
C ASN A 425 17.35 19.98 -8.66
N GLY A 426 16.52 19.40 -7.79
CA GLY A 426 16.28 17.97 -7.66
C GLY A 426 14.94 17.51 -8.25
N VAL A 427 14.25 18.36 -9.01
CA VAL A 427 12.99 17.95 -9.66
C VAL A 427 13.26 16.77 -10.59
N ASN A 428 12.42 15.74 -10.48
CA ASN A 428 12.44 14.55 -11.33
C ASN A 428 13.78 13.76 -11.31
N ILE A 429 14.58 13.88 -10.23
CA ILE A 429 15.72 12.97 -10.02
C ILE A 429 15.25 11.63 -9.45
N SER A 430 16.16 10.64 -9.40
CA SER A 430 15.81 9.34 -8.84
C SER A 430 15.45 9.43 -7.34
N LEU A 431 14.60 8.51 -6.88
CA LEU A 431 14.20 8.47 -5.47
C LEU A 431 15.41 8.24 -4.54
N LEU A 432 16.39 7.44 -4.96
CA LEU A 432 17.61 7.20 -4.19
C LEU A 432 18.52 8.44 -4.12
N ASP A 433 18.60 9.22 -5.19
CA ASP A 433 19.30 10.51 -5.17
C ASP A 433 18.60 11.49 -4.23
N THR A 434 17.28 11.55 -4.27
CA THR A 434 16.46 12.39 -3.38
C THR A 434 16.69 12.03 -1.91
N ILE A 435 16.78 10.75 -1.58
CA ILE A 435 17.10 10.30 -0.21
C ILE A 435 18.50 10.77 0.21
N CYS A 436 19.49 10.77 -0.69
CA CYS A 436 20.82 11.28 -0.37
C CYS A 436 20.79 12.78 -0.04
N TRP A 437 20.03 13.57 -0.81
CA TRP A 437 19.81 14.98 -0.52
C TRP A 437 19.07 15.21 0.79
N ALA A 438 18.00 14.45 1.05
CA ALA A 438 17.28 14.48 2.34
C ALA A 438 18.21 14.19 3.53
N CYS A 439 19.19 13.27 3.37
CA CYS A 439 20.18 13.00 4.41
C CYS A 439 21.19 14.14 4.60
N ARG A 440 21.53 14.88 3.53
CA ARG A 440 22.48 16.00 3.55
C ARG A 440 21.88 17.29 4.11
N THR A 441 20.57 17.50 4.02
CA THR A 441 19.93 18.75 4.45
C THR A 441 19.92 18.94 5.95
N ASP A 442 19.81 20.19 6.39
CA ASP A 442 19.81 20.57 7.81
C ASP A 442 18.39 20.73 8.35
N ALA A 443 17.48 21.23 7.50
CA ALA A 443 16.06 21.30 7.78
C ALA A 443 15.24 21.13 6.49
N TYR A 444 13.93 20.95 6.63
CA TYR A 444 13.02 20.89 5.48
C TYR A 444 11.76 21.75 5.63
N LEU A 445 11.15 22.04 4.48
CA LEU A 445 9.82 22.62 4.31
C LEU A 445 9.05 21.73 3.31
N CYS A 446 8.02 21.03 3.77
CA CYS A 446 7.32 20.06 2.94
C CYS A 446 5.80 20.13 3.06
N VAL A 447 5.12 19.88 1.95
CA VAL A 447 3.68 19.63 1.97
C VAL A 447 3.40 18.29 2.67
N ILE A 448 2.39 18.22 3.56
CA ILE A 448 1.97 16.96 4.18
C ILE A 448 1.50 15.97 3.11
N GLY A 449 2.21 14.85 2.97
CA GLY A 449 1.92 13.82 1.99
C GLY A 449 2.95 12.70 2.01
N SER A 450 2.86 11.78 1.05
CA SER A 450 3.71 10.59 1.01
C SER A 450 5.21 10.87 0.89
N GLY A 451 5.61 12.02 0.31
CA GLY A 451 7.01 12.45 0.23
C GLY A 451 7.64 12.77 1.59
N LEU A 452 6.82 13.09 2.60
CA LEU A 452 7.28 13.43 3.94
C LEU A 452 8.05 12.27 4.61
N VAL A 453 7.79 11.02 4.19
CA VAL A 453 8.50 9.82 4.70
C VAL A 453 10.01 9.90 4.49
N LEU A 454 10.46 10.57 3.42
CA LEU A 454 11.89 10.72 3.11
C LEU A 454 12.60 11.55 4.17
N LEU A 455 11.96 12.61 4.65
CA LEU A 455 12.54 13.60 5.54
C LEU A 455 12.32 13.24 7.02
N THR A 456 11.10 12.82 7.37
CA THR A 456 10.72 12.49 8.75
C THR A 456 11.16 11.11 9.16
N CYS A 457 10.86 10.09 8.35
CA CYS A 457 11.05 8.70 8.74
C CYS A 457 12.40 8.14 8.28
N ILE A 458 12.91 8.52 7.11
CA ILE A 458 14.16 7.99 6.57
C ILE A 458 15.35 8.85 7.02
N ALA A 459 15.42 10.12 6.59
CA ALA A 459 16.53 11.02 6.92
C ALA A 459 16.50 11.53 8.36
N ASN A 460 15.33 11.49 9.01
CA ASN A 460 15.07 11.97 10.36
C ASN A 460 15.62 13.39 10.60
N LYS A 461 15.15 14.34 9.79
CA LYS A 461 15.53 15.76 9.89
C LYS A 461 14.43 16.54 10.62
N PRO A 462 14.77 17.64 11.32
CA PRO A 462 13.77 18.58 11.78
C PRO A 462 13.21 19.37 10.59
N GLY A 463 11.97 19.81 10.66
CA GLY A 463 11.39 20.60 9.58
C GLY A 463 9.97 21.06 9.85
N ILE A 464 9.45 21.78 8.85
CA ILE A 464 8.12 22.37 8.86
C ILE A 464 7.26 21.64 7.85
N VAL A 465 6.02 21.38 8.24
CA VAL A 465 5.00 20.82 7.36
C VAL A 465 3.81 21.74 7.24
N HIS A 466 3.27 21.81 6.03
CA HIS A 466 2.09 22.61 5.71
C HIS A 466 1.18 21.83 4.76
N SER A 467 -0.12 22.14 4.77
CA SER A 467 -1.10 21.54 3.87
C SER A 467 -2.44 22.24 4.01
N GLU A 468 -3.45 21.76 3.29
CA GLU A 468 -4.85 22.06 3.62
C GLU A 468 -5.28 21.34 4.91
N HIS A 469 -6.41 21.78 5.49
CA HIS A 469 -6.84 21.37 6.83
C HIS A 469 -7.04 19.85 6.98
N ASN A 470 -7.56 19.15 5.96
CA ASN A 470 -7.81 17.70 6.04
C ASN A 470 -6.56 16.85 6.09
N HIS A 471 -5.35 17.38 5.82
CA HIS A 471 -4.11 16.61 5.98
C HIS A 471 -3.35 17.00 7.25
N MET A 472 -3.64 18.15 7.85
CA MET A 472 -2.96 18.61 9.07
C MET A 472 -3.17 17.68 10.26
N TRP A 473 -4.32 17.00 10.37
CA TRP A 473 -4.56 16.06 11.47
C TRP A 473 -3.58 14.87 11.48
N GLN A 474 -3.01 14.50 10.33
CA GLN A 474 -2.11 13.35 10.23
C GLN A 474 -0.83 13.53 11.04
N VAL A 475 -0.36 14.77 11.19
CA VAL A 475 0.92 15.13 11.83
C VAL A 475 0.74 15.67 13.26
N ARG A 476 -0.50 15.78 13.75
CA ARG A 476 -0.77 16.16 15.15
C ARG A 476 -0.25 15.09 16.12
N ALA A 477 -0.08 15.46 17.39
CA ALA A 477 0.24 14.51 18.45
C ALA A 477 -0.85 13.41 18.52
N GLY A 478 -0.43 12.14 18.45
CA GLY A 478 -1.33 10.99 18.35
C GLY A 478 -1.88 10.71 16.94
N GLY A 479 -1.56 11.56 15.95
CA GLY A 479 -1.90 11.36 14.54
C GLY A 479 -1.03 10.28 13.88
N PHE A 480 -1.37 9.93 12.63
CA PHE A 480 -0.71 8.88 11.83
C PHE A 480 0.83 8.95 11.88
N TRP A 481 1.41 10.13 11.62
CA TRP A 481 2.87 10.29 11.53
C TRP A 481 3.59 10.08 12.88
N SER A 482 2.89 10.30 14.01
CA SER A 482 3.47 10.11 15.34
C SER A 482 3.70 8.63 15.72
N GLY A 483 3.02 7.70 15.03
CA GLY A 483 3.12 6.26 15.27
C GLY A 483 4.14 5.52 14.40
N LEU A 484 4.74 6.19 13.41
CA LEU A 484 5.49 5.51 12.35
C LEU A 484 6.90 5.06 12.75
N ARG A 485 7.55 5.82 13.64
CA ARG A 485 8.92 5.58 14.11
C ARG A 485 9.13 6.29 15.47
N ASN A 486 9.91 5.70 16.36
CA ASN A 486 9.98 6.11 17.77
C ASN A 486 10.92 7.29 18.06
N ASP A 487 11.92 7.50 17.21
CA ASP A 487 13.00 8.47 17.35
C ASP A 487 12.90 9.61 16.34
N ILE A 488 11.69 9.89 15.82
CA ILE A 488 11.47 10.96 14.84
C ILE A 488 11.55 12.34 15.48
N PHE A 489 12.18 13.28 14.79
CA PHE A 489 11.91 14.70 15.04
C PHE A 489 10.48 15.00 14.60
N ALA A 490 9.62 15.36 15.56
CA ALA A 490 8.26 15.75 15.26
C ALA A 490 8.26 16.99 14.35
N PRO A 491 7.59 16.94 13.18
CA PRO A 491 7.48 18.10 12.31
C PRO A 491 6.77 19.25 13.03
N ILE A 492 7.22 20.48 12.79
CA ILE A 492 6.48 21.68 13.20
C ILE A 492 5.39 21.95 12.18
N VAL A 493 4.14 21.87 12.60
CA VAL A 493 2.98 22.07 11.72
C VAL A 493 2.66 23.57 11.64
N VAL A 494 2.38 24.07 10.44
CA VAL A 494 1.76 25.40 10.26
C VAL A 494 0.35 25.37 10.84
N SER A 495 -0.05 26.43 11.54
CA SER A 495 -1.35 26.43 12.21
C SER A 495 -2.49 26.55 11.19
N GLU A 496 -3.65 25.96 11.50
CA GLU A 496 -4.81 25.95 10.58
C GLU A 496 -5.35 27.36 10.29
N ASP A 497 -5.25 28.28 11.26
CA ASP A 497 -5.63 29.69 11.13
C ASP A 497 -4.67 30.51 10.24
N GLU A 498 -3.48 29.98 9.96
CA GLU A 498 -2.51 30.59 9.05
C GLU A 498 -2.66 30.07 7.60
N VAL A 499 -3.60 29.15 7.35
CA VAL A 499 -3.84 28.55 6.05
C VAL A 499 -5.25 28.87 5.54
N VAL A 500 -5.30 29.52 4.38
CA VAL A 500 -6.55 29.81 3.67
C VAL A 500 -6.75 28.76 2.58
N VAL A 501 -7.71 27.86 2.80
CA VAL A 501 -8.05 26.82 1.83
C VAL A 501 -8.95 27.38 0.74
N LEU A 502 -8.59 27.13 -0.52
CA LEU A 502 -9.29 27.65 -1.68
C LEU A 502 -10.11 26.55 -2.32
N LYS A 503 -11.44 26.68 -2.19
CA LYS A 503 -12.39 25.77 -2.82
C LYS A 503 -12.69 26.24 -4.23
N GLU A 504 -12.40 25.39 -5.21
CA GLU A 504 -12.85 25.63 -6.57
C GLU A 504 -14.37 25.49 -6.63
N GLU A 505 -15.08 26.52 -7.12
CA GLU A 505 -16.54 26.47 -7.25
C GLU A 505 -16.97 25.30 -8.11
N GLY A 506 -17.91 24.49 -7.60
CA GLY A 506 -18.43 23.31 -8.30
C GLY A 506 -17.53 22.07 -8.24
N ALA A 507 -16.32 22.16 -7.70
CA ALA A 507 -15.52 20.98 -7.41
C ALA A 507 -16.11 20.25 -6.18
N PRO A 508 -16.25 18.92 -6.21
CA PRO A 508 -16.57 18.18 -5.00
C PRO A 508 -15.52 18.48 -3.94
N THR A 509 -15.93 18.71 -2.69
CA THR A 509 -15.00 18.80 -1.55
C THR A 509 -14.15 17.54 -1.53
N THR A 510 -12.92 17.64 -2.00
CA THR A 510 -11.93 16.57 -1.96
C THR A 510 -10.92 16.90 -0.87
N SER A 511 -10.26 15.88 -0.32
CA SER A 511 -9.18 16.04 0.66
C SER A 511 -7.90 16.65 0.08
N TYR A 512 -7.97 17.40 -1.03
CA TYR A 512 -6.81 17.71 -1.88
C TYR A 512 -6.82 19.15 -2.41
N GLU A 513 -7.50 20.05 -1.69
CA GLU A 513 -7.67 21.47 -2.05
C GLU A 513 -6.33 22.22 -2.11
N LYS A 514 -6.27 23.24 -2.98
CA LYS A 514 -5.16 24.20 -3.00
C LYS A 514 -5.32 25.17 -1.84
N TYR A 515 -4.23 25.80 -1.42
CA TYR A 515 -4.28 26.74 -0.30
C TYR A 515 -3.27 27.87 -0.47
N SER A 516 -3.54 28.95 0.25
CA SER A 516 -2.68 30.11 0.39
C SER A 516 -2.19 30.21 1.83
N MET A 517 -0.95 30.66 2.01
CA MET A 517 -0.38 30.97 3.33
C MET A 517 0.78 31.97 3.19
N ASP A 518 1.03 32.72 4.26
CA ASP A 518 2.14 33.69 4.31
C ASP A 518 3.49 32.99 4.58
N TRP A 519 4.48 33.25 3.71
CA TRP A 519 5.83 32.72 3.86
C TRP A 519 6.52 33.18 5.17
N HIS A 520 6.12 34.32 5.76
CA HIS A 520 6.64 34.75 7.06
C HIS A 520 6.34 33.73 8.16
N SER A 521 5.20 33.04 8.09
CA SER A 521 4.84 31.96 9.01
C SER A 521 5.86 30.82 8.99
N LEU A 522 6.34 30.47 7.79
CA LEU A 522 7.36 29.45 7.57
C LEU A 522 8.73 29.92 8.05
N TYR A 523 9.13 31.14 7.66
CA TYR A 523 10.41 31.73 8.06
C TYR A 523 10.57 31.78 9.59
N ASN A 524 9.56 32.27 10.30
CA ASN A 524 9.58 32.39 11.76
C ASN A 524 9.74 31.04 12.48
N ARG A 525 9.22 29.96 11.90
CA ARG A 525 9.39 28.59 12.41
C ARG A 525 10.77 28.04 12.04
N LEU A 526 11.26 28.34 10.85
CA LEU A 526 12.51 27.78 10.34
C LEU A 526 13.72 28.35 11.09
N ILE A 527 13.71 29.65 11.41
CA ILE A 527 14.72 30.27 12.26
C ILE A 527 14.81 29.58 13.62
N LYS A 528 13.69 29.15 14.21
CA LYS A 528 13.70 28.42 15.50
C LYS A 528 14.30 27.01 15.39
N ILE A 529 14.19 26.37 14.23
CA ILE A 529 14.80 25.07 13.97
C ILE A 529 16.31 25.22 13.79
N LEU A 530 16.72 26.22 13.01
CA LEU A 530 18.12 26.46 12.67
C LEU A 530 18.91 27.14 13.80
N TYR A 531 18.25 27.87 14.70
CA TYR A 531 18.78 28.37 15.98
C TYR A 531 18.07 27.72 17.16
N PRO A 532 18.46 26.51 17.60
CA PRO A 532 17.88 25.92 18.79
C PRO A 532 18.23 26.77 20.02
N SER A 533 17.24 27.12 20.85
CA SER A 533 17.42 27.95 22.05
C SER A 533 18.47 27.40 23.02
N SER A 534 18.82 26.12 22.93
CA SER A 534 19.89 25.47 23.70
C SER A 534 21.32 25.89 23.31
N TRP A 535 21.49 26.68 22.24
CA TRP A 535 22.77 27.20 21.76
C TRP A 535 23.07 28.62 22.27
N ILE A 536 22.09 29.24 22.97
CA ILE A 536 22.30 30.46 23.73
C ILE A 536 22.78 30.03 25.13
N LYS A 537 24.10 30.01 25.33
CA LYS A 537 24.70 29.96 26.67
C LYS A 537 24.80 31.35 27.27
#